data_AF-A0A9W6WVU9-F1
#
_entry.id   AF-A0A9W6WVU9-F1
#
_cell.length_a   1.000
_cell.length_b   1.000
_cell.length_c   1.000
_cell.angle_alpha   90.00
_cell.angle_beta   90.00
_cell.angle_gamma   90.00
#
_symmetry.space_group_name_H-M   'P 1'
#
loop_
_entity.id
_entity.type
_entity.pdbx_description
1 polymer ?
#
loop_
_entity_poly.entity_id
_entity_poly.type
_entity_poly.pdbx_seq_one_letter_code
_entity_poly.pdbx_strand_id
1 'polypeptide(L)'
;MHFNQLEALRWSHDTISGVDYDQHDCTIENVWWNDVSEDALNVKGGSSSSITTVTSGRALPVDDKVIQHNGADTVKIDGFYGKDVSKLCRSCGTCGDKQRKVSVTNVYVVNPTNAVVTVNKNWNDEGTLSNVWVKSSYQGGAMQRGRTPFSLFQIAPKLWFT
;
A
#
# COMPACT_ATOMS: atom_id res chain seq x y z
N MET A 1 -1.84 5.60 -24.61
CA MET A 1 -2.21 7.00 -24.33
C MET A 1 -1.29 7.44 -23.19
N HIS A 2 -0.30 8.30 -23.45
CA HIS A 2 0.62 8.80 -22.41
C HIS A 2 -0.12 9.87 -21.61
N PHE A 3 -0.35 9.64 -20.32
CA PHE A 3 -0.74 10.71 -19.39
C PHE A 3 0.53 11.23 -18.73
N ASN A 4 0.89 12.48 -19.04
CA ASN A 4 1.94 13.23 -18.37
C ASN A 4 1.43 13.68 -16.99
N GLN A 5 2.22 13.43 -15.94
CA GLN A 5 2.17 14.06 -14.61
C GLN A 5 0.78 14.36 -14.04
N LEU A 6 0.26 13.45 -13.22
CA LEU A 6 -0.61 13.88 -12.13
C LEU A 6 0.28 14.43 -11.01
N GLU A 7 0.42 15.75 -10.94
CA GLU A 7 0.72 16.40 -9.66
C GLU A 7 -0.46 16.10 -8.73
N ALA A 8 -0.31 15.11 -7.87
CA ALA A 8 -1.32 14.84 -6.87
C ALA A 8 -1.35 15.98 -5.86
N LEU A 9 -2.33 16.84 -6.10
CA LEU A 9 -2.86 17.88 -5.25
C LEU A 9 -2.67 17.57 -3.75
N ARG A 10 -2.15 18.56 -3.04
CA ARG A 10 -2.01 18.59 -1.59
C ARG A 10 -3.41 18.67 -0.98
N TRP A 11 -4.10 17.54 -0.83
CA TRP A 11 -5.42 17.50 -0.22
C TRP A 11 -5.27 17.51 1.30
N SER A 12 -5.71 18.59 1.93
CA SER A 12 -5.82 18.69 3.38
C SER A 12 -7.29 18.77 3.77
N HIS A 13 -7.69 17.88 4.67
CA HIS A 13 -8.93 17.91 5.43
C HIS A 13 -10.20 17.63 4.61
N ASP A 14 -10.60 16.36 4.62
CA ASP A 14 -11.95 15.87 4.92
C ASP A 14 -11.89 14.34 4.78
N THR A 15 -12.75 13.59 5.47
CA THR A 15 -12.84 12.13 5.36
C THR A 15 -13.11 11.71 3.90
N ILE A 16 -12.04 11.48 3.14
CA ILE A 16 -12.07 11.21 1.70
C ILE A 16 -11.53 9.79 1.49
N SER A 17 -12.35 8.91 0.93
CA SER A 17 -11.90 7.70 0.25
C SER A 17 -10.93 8.13 -0.86
N GLY A 18 -9.67 7.67 -0.84
CA GLY A 18 -8.61 8.18 -1.72
C GLY A 18 -8.83 7.97 -3.21
N VAL A 19 -7.77 8.16 -4.00
CA VAL A 19 -7.89 8.15 -5.47
C VAL A 19 -8.23 6.74 -5.96
N ASP A 20 -9.39 6.60 -6.60
CA ASP A 20 -9.79 5.39 -7.33
C ASP A 20 -9.23 5.40 -8.75
N TYR A 21 -8.51 4.33 -9.09
CA TYR A 21 -7.93 4.17 -10.42
C TYR A 21 -8.50 2.94 -11.11
N ASP A 22 -9.49 3.15 -11.99
CA ASP A 22 -10.20 2.10 -12.75
C ASP A 22 -9.52 1.71 -14.08
N GLN A 23 -8.46 2.43 -14.46
CA GLN A 23 -7.64 2.13 -15.64
C GLN A 23 -6.40 1.30 -15.23
N HIS A 24 -5.68 0.71 -16.18
CA HIS A 24 -4.50 -0.11 -15.92
C HIS A 24 -3.24 0.49 -16.55
N ASP A 25 -2.06 -0.01 -16.19
CA ASP A 25 -0.76 0.41 -16.76
C ASP A 25 -0.34 1.86 -16.43
N CYS A 26 -0.59 2.30 -15.20
CA CYS A 26 -0.48 3.71 -14.85
C CYS A 26 0.67 4.03 -13.92
N THR A 27 1.20 5.24 -14.06
CA THR A 27 2.32 5.73 -13.27
C THR A 27 1.87 6.89 -12.41
N ILE A 28 2.08 6.75 -11.10
CA ILE A 28 1.81 7.74 -10.07
C ILE A 28 3.17 8.17 -9.55
N GLU A 29 3.52 9.43 -9.72
CA GLU A 29 4.87 9.93 -9.46
C GLU A 29 4.81 11.20 -8.60
N ASN A 30 5.72 11.31 -7.63
CA ASN A 30 5.89 12.52 -6.79
C ASN A 30 4.61 12.94 -6.03
N VAL A 31 3.83 11.95 -5.58
CA VAL A 31 2.58 12.18 -4.87
C VAL A 31 2.77 12.20 -3.36
N TRP A 32 2.14 13.19 -2.71
CA TRP A 32 2.11 13.29 -1.25
C TRP A 32 0.67 13.21 -0.71
N TRP A 33 0.39 12.15 0.03
CA TRP A 33 -0.84 11.99 0.82
C TRP A 33 -0.65 12.44 2.28
N ASN A 34 -1.44 13.40 2.73
CA ASN A 34 -1.49 13.82 4.12
C ASN A 34 -2.82 13.42 4.76
N ASP A 35 -2.75 12.78 5.93
CA ASP A 35 -3.88 12.52 6.82
C ASP A 35 -5.03 11.75 6.16
N VAL A 36 -4.79 10.48 5.80
CA VAL A 36 -5.76 9.62 5.12
C VAL A 36 -6.38 8.62 6.10
N SER A 37 -7.71 8.60 6.18
CA SER A 37 -8.44 7.78 7.15
C SER A 37 -8.63 6.31 6.75
N GLU A 38 -8.69 5.99 5.46
CA GLU A 38 -8.90 4.62 4.98
C GLU A 38 -7.82 4.25 3.95
N ASP A 39 -8.00 4.70 2.69
CA ASP A 39 -7.16 4.32 1.55
C ASP A 39 -6.59 5.54 0.84
N ALA A 40 -5.28 5.60 0.59
CA ALA A 40 -4.69 6.73 -0.14
C ALA A 40 -4.78 6.56 -1.67
N LEU A 41 -4.63 5.32 -2.14
CA LEU A 41 -4.72 4.89 -3.52
C LEU A 41 -5.44 3.55 -3.64
N ASN A 42 -6.41 3.47 -4.52
CA ASN A 42 -7.12 2.25 -4.90
C ASN A 42 -6.77 1.85 -6.33
N VAL A 43 -6.04 0.75 -6.49
CA VAL A 43 -5.71 0.18 -7.81
C VAL A 43 -6.81 -0.82 -8.21
N LYS A 44 -7.73 -0.40 -9.08
CA LYS A 44 -8.91 -1.16 -9.51
C LYS A 44 -8.77 -1.54 -10.99
N GLY A 45 -8.37 -2.77 -11.29
CA GLY A 45 -8.46 -3.31 -12.66
C GLY A 45 -7.21 -4.01 -13.17
N GLY A 46 -7.03 -3.99 -14.49
CA GLY A 46 -5.90 -4.61 -15.18
C GLY A 46 -5.98 -6.12 -15.36
N SER A 47 -5.12 -6.59 -16.24
CA SER A 47 -4.87 -8.02 -16.47
C SER A 47 -3.61 -8.45 -15.70
N SER A 48 -3.30 -9.75 -15.70
CA SER A 48 -2.07 -10.27 -15.08
C SER A 48 -0.78 -9.70 -15.68
N SER A 49 -0.83 -9.14 -16.89
CA SER A 49 0.30 -8.46 -17.53
C SER A 49 0.35 -6.95 -17.26
N SER A 50 -0.70 -6.38 -16.67
CA SER A 50 -0.75 -4.95 -16.39
C SER A 50 0.16 -4.55 -15.23
N ILE A 51 0.68 -3.32 -15.27
CA ILE A 51 1.64 -2.80 -14.28
C ILE A 51 1.25 -1.38 -13.84
N THR A 52 0.81 -1.24 -12.60
CA THR A 52 0.67 0.06 -11.94
C THR A 52 1.96 0.39 -11.21
N THR A 53 2.55 1.57 -11.44
CA THR A 53 3.80 2.01 -10.83
C THR A 53 3.56 3.23 -9.94
N VAL A 54 4.06 3.19 -8.72
CA VAL A 54 4.10 4.30 -7.77
C VAL A 54 5.56 4.65 -7.52
N THR A 55 5.97 5.86 -7.86
CA THR A 55 7.36 6.34 -7.72
C THR A 55 7.44 7.60 -6.89
N SER A 56 8.50 7.72 -6.08
CA SER A 56 8.83 8.95 -5.34
C SER A 56 7.68 9.46 -4.44
N GLY A 57 6.91 8.54 -3.85
CA GLY A 57 5.70 8.84 -3.08
C GLY A 57 5.94 9.11 -1.59
N ARG A 58 5.01 9.82 -0.95
CA ARG A 58 5.03 10.10 0.49
C ARG A 58 3.65 10.02 1.14
N ALA A 59 3.53 9.31 2.26
CA ALA A 59 2.26 9.21 3.01
C ALA A 59 2.43 9.42 4.53
N LEU A 60 1.62 10.31 5.12
CA LEU A 60 1.69 10.75 6.53
C LEU A 60 0.38 11.29 7.10
N PRO A 61 -0.14 10.80 8.24
CA PRO A 61 -0.33 9.39 8.59
C PRO A 61 -1.40 8.71 7.71
N VAL A 62 -1.47 7.37 7.74
CA VAL A 62 -2.54 6.59 7.10
C VAL A 62 -2.97 5.43 7.99
N ASP A 63 -4.26 5.41 8.36
CA ASP A 63 -4.79 4.53 9.42
C ASP A 63 -5.01 3.07 9.01
N ASP A 64 -5.42 2.80 7.75
CA ASP A 64 -5.55 1.42 7.25
C ASP A 64 -4.50 1.07 6.19
N LYS A 65 -4.58 1.65 4.99
CA LYS A 65 -3.72 1.25 3.87
C LYS A 65 -3.40 2.41 2.94
N VAL A 66 -2.12 2.62 2.65
CA VAL A 66 -1.72 3.61 1.65
C VAL A 66 -2.19 3.15 0.28
N ILE A 67 -1.91 1.90 -0.09
CA ILE A 67 -2.31 1.33 -1.38
C ILE A 67 -3.19 0.10 -1.16
N GLN A 68 -4.42 0.19 -1.65
CA GLN A 68 -5.35 -0.93 -1.76
C GLN A 68 -5.26 -1.53 -3.17
N HIS A 69 -4.79 -2.78 -3.25
CA HIS A 69 -4.57 -3.49 -4.50
C HIS A 69 -5.76 -4.41 -4.80
N ASN A 70 -6.72 -3.92 -5.59
CA ASN A 70 -7.94 -4.64 -5.93
C ASN A 70 -7.81 -5.45 -7.24
N GLY A 71 -7.04 -4.91 -8.19
CA GLY A 71 -6.77 -5.43 -9.54
C GLY A 71 -6.07 -6.80 -9.61
N ALA A 72 -6.03 -7.41 -10.80
CA ALA A 72 -5.27 -8.64 -11.06
C ALA A 72 -3.83 -8.35 -11.56
N ASP A 73 -3.44 -7.08 -11.50
CA ASP A 73 -2.22 -6.52 -12.06
C ASP A 73 -1.03 -6.62 -11.10
N THR A 74 0.11 -6.10 -11.56
CA THR A 74 1.30 -5.91 -10.74
C THR A 74 1.37 -4.47 -10.24
N VAL A 75 1.49 -4.27 -8.93
CA VAL A 75 1.82 -2.97 -8.34
C VAL A 75 3.33 -2.89 -8.06
N LYS A 76 4.02 -1.93 -8.67
CA LYS A 76 5.43 -1.61 -8.40
C LYS A 76 5.53 -0.33 -7.60
N ILE A 77 6.20 -0.38 -6.46
CA ILE A 77 6.44 0.76 -5.58
C ILE A 77 7.95 0.97 -5.51
N ASP A 78 8.43 2.13 -5.95
CA ASP A 78 9.85 2.47 -5.96
C ASP A 78 10.10 3.87 -5.37
N GLY A 79 10.97 3.98 -4.37
CA GLY A 79 11.30 5.28 -3.78
C GLY A 79 10.14 5.85 -2.96
N PHE A 80 9.68 5.14 -1.91
CA PHE A 80 8.55 5.59 -1.10
C PHE A 80 8.95 5.92 0.34
N TYR A 81 8.45 7.04 0.87
CA TYR A 81 8.56 7.38 2.29
C TYR A 81 7.21 7.31 3.00
N GLY A 82 7.08 6.40 3.96
CA GLY A 82 5.91 6.31 4.84
C GLY A 82 6.28 6.67 6.27
N LYS A 83 5.42 7.41 6.98
CA LYS A 83 5.53 7.49 8.44
C LYS A 83 4.17 7.40 9.11
N ASP A 84 4.13 6.64 10.21
CA ASP A 84 2.92 6.33 10.96
C ASP A 84 1.82 5.71 10.07
N VAL A 85 2.21 4.86 9.13
CA VAL A 85 1.30 4.12 8.23
C VAL A 85 0.98 2.74 8.78
N SER A 86 -0.27 2.29 8.64
CA SER A 86 -0.66 0.92 9.01
C SER A 86 -0.15 -0.11 8.02
N LYS A 87 -0.57 -0.02 6.75
CA LYS A 87 -0.07 -0.84 5.65
C LYS A 87 0.37 0.01 4.48
N LEU A 88 1.56 -0.22 3.92
CA LEU A 88 1.94 0.47 2.68
C LEU A 88 1.17 -0.10 1.48
N CYS A 89 1.07 -1.43 1.37
CA CYS A 89 0.27 -2.06 0.33
C CYS A 89 -0.45 -3.31 0.83
N ARG A 90 -1.75 -3.42 0.52
CA ARG A 90 -2.58 -4.57 0.86
C ARG A 90 -3.25 -5.13 -0.38
N SER A 91 -3.03 -6.42 -0.65
CA SER A 91 -3.84 -7.18 -1.60
C SER A 91 -5.28 -7.33 -1.08
N CYS A 92 -6.29 -7.02 -1.88
CA CYS A 92 -7.67 -7.01 -1.41
C CYS A 92 -8.14 -8.38 -0.90
N GLY A 93 -8.59 -8.44 0.36
CA GLY A 93 -9.04 -9.66 1.06
C GLY A 93 -10.44 -10.17 0.69
N THR A 94 -11.18 -9.49 -0.19
CA THR A 94 -12.56 -9.86 -0.55
C THR A 94 -12.88 -9.68 -2.04
N CYS A 95 -11.93 -9.19 -2.85
CA CYS A 95 -12.16 -8.84 -4.26
C CYS A 95 -12.11 -10.03 -5.23
N GLY A 96 -12.36 -11.24 -4.73
CA GLY A 96 -12.44 -12.47 -5.53
C GLY A 96 -11.11 -13.16 -5.81
N ASP A 97 -11.21 -14.31 -6.49
CA ASP A 97 -10.11 -15.23 -6.81
C ASP A 97 -9.28 -14.73 -7.99
N LYS A 98 -8.27 -13.91 -7.69
CA LYS A 98 -7.30 -13.43 -8.67
C LYS A 98 -5.95 -13.25 -7.98
N GLN A 99 -4.90 -13.66 -8.70
CA GLN A 99 -3.53 -13.45 -8.24
C GLN A 99 -3.17 -11.97 -8.36
N ARG A 100 -2.52 -11.45 -7.32
CA ARG A 100 -1.95 -10.10 -7.30
C ARG A 100 -0.47 -10.15 -7.07
N LYS A 101 0.25 -9.25 -7.72
CA LYS A 101 1.70 -9.15 -7.57
C LYS A 101 2.09 -7.77 -7.07
N VAL A 102 2.95 -7.71 -6.08
CA VAL A 102 3.48 -6.46 -5.55
C VAL A 102 5.01 -6.52 -5.48
N SER A 103 5.66 -5.48 -5.98
CA SER A 103 7.09 -5.28 -5.85
C SER A 103 7.36 -3.97 -5.14
N VAL A 104 8.17 -4.00 -4.09
CA VAL A 104 8.51 -2.84 -3.27
C VAL A 104 10.02 -2.69 -3.21
N THR A 105 10.51 -1.55 -3.68
CA THR A 105 11.94 -1.24 -3.81
C THR A 105 12.25 0.15 -3.28
N ASN A 106 13.42 0.33 -2.66
CA ASN A 106 13.89 1.63 -2.17
C ASN A 106 12.87 2.36 -1.26
N VAL A 107 12.30 1.63 -0.31
CA VAL A 107 11.25 2.17 0.58
C VAL A 107 11.81 2.40 1.97
N TYR A 108 11.41 3.52 2.59
CA TYR A 108 11.70 3.81 3.99
C TYR A 108 10.41 4.09 4.77
N VAL A 109 10.11 3.24 5.76
CA VAL A 109 8.93 3.38 6.61
C VAL A 109 9.32 3.65 8.05
N VAL A 110 8.80 4.72 8.64
CA VAL A 110 9.02 5.07 10.05
C VAL A 110 7.75 4.83 10.86
N ASN A 111 7.88 4.17 12.01
CA ASN A 111 6.79 3.85 12.93
C ASN A 111 5.57 3.18 12.26
N PRO A 112 5.75 2.16 11.42
CA PRO A 112 4.60 1.45 10.89
C PRO A 112 3.81 0.77 12.01
N THR A 113 2.49 0.76 11.90
CA THR A 113 1.62 0.20 12.94
C THR A 113 1.20 -1.25 12.66
N ASN A 114 1.39 -1.75 11.44
CA ASN A 114 1.04 -3.13 11.08
C ASN A 114 2.04 -3.80 10.11
N ALA A 115 2.05 -3.47 8.82
CA ALA A 115 2.94 -4.14 7.87
C ALA A 115 3.40 -3.23 6.71
N VAL A 116 4.48 -3.56 6.01
CA VAL A 116 4.76 -2.89 4.73
C VAL A 116 3.88 -3.48 3.64
N VAL A 117 3.93 -4.79 3.45
CA VAL A 117 3.14 -5.50 2.44
C VAL A 117 2.37 -6.65 3.05
N THR A 118 1.10 -6.78 2.69
CA THR A 118 0.27 -7.94 3.03
C THR A 118 -0.35 -8.58 1.79
N VAL A 119 0.02 -9.84 1.53
CA VAL A 119 -0.45 -10.67 0.40
C VAL A 119 -1.36 -11.81 0.87
N ASN A 120 -2.22 -12.33 -0.02
CA ASN A 120 -3.10 -13.46 0.31
C ASN A 120 -2.52 -14.78 -0.18
N LYS A 121 -2.32 -15.73 0.74
CA LYS A 121 -1.80 -17.06 0.38
C LYS A 121 -2.75 -17.83 -0.53
N ASN A 122 -4.06 -17.72 -0.29
CA ASN A 122 -5.09 -18.49 -0.95
C ASN A 122 -5.33 -18.12 -2.42
N TRP A 123 -4.85 -16.95 -2.87
CA TRP A 123 -4.90 -16.54 -4.28
C TRP A 123 -3.50 -16.55 -4.93
N ASN A 124 -2.54 -17.17 -4.26
CA ASN A 124 -1.14 -17.24 -4.69
C ASN A 124 -0.52 -15.86 -4.93
N ASP A 125 -0.94 -14.84 -4.19
CA ASP A 125 -0.38 -13.50 -4.32
C ASP A 125 1.13 -13.52 -4.07
N GLU A 126 1.87 -12.75 -4.85
CA GLU A 126 3.32 -12.67 -4.78
C GLU A 126 3.74 -11.29 -4.30
N GLY A 127 4.68 -11.25 -3.36
CA GLY A 127 5.29 -10.02 -2.89
C GLY A 127 6.80 -10.09 -2.91
N THR A 128 7.43 -9.12 -3.57
CA THR A 128 8.89 -8.98 -3.62
C THR A 128 9.30 -7.69 -2.92
N LEU A 129 10.19 -7.78 -1.95
CA LEU A 129 10.71 -6.63 -1.21
C LEU A 129 12.22 -6.58 -1.39
N SER A 130 12.74 -5.41 -1.78
CA SER A 130 14.18 -5.17 -1.90
C SER A 130 14.53 -3.78 -1.41
N ASN A 131 15.66 -3.62 -0.72
CA ASN A 131 16.08 -2.33 -0.16
C ASN A 131 14.97 -1.59 0.63
N VAL A 132 14.28 -2.32 1.52
CA VAL A 132 13.24 -1.76 2.38
C VAL A 132 13.79 -1.54 3.78
N TRP A 133 13.74 -0.29 4.24
CA TRP A 133 14.21 0.13 5.55
C TRP A 133 13.01 0.44 6.45
N VAL A 134 13.05 -0.06 7.68
CA VAL A 134 12.03 0.24 8.67
C VAL A 134 12.67 0.78 9.94
N LYS A 135 12.21 1.95 10.39
CA LYS A 135 12.60 2.52 11.68
C LYS A 135 11.39 2.54 12.59
N SER A 136 11.38 1.71 13.63
CA SER A 136 10.36 1.76 14.66
C SER A 136 10.90 2.45 15.90
N SER A 137 10.21 3.47 16.41
CA SER A 137 10.50 4.06 17.73
C SER A 137 9.85 3.28 18.88
N TYR A 138 9.42 2.03 18.66
CA TYR A 138 8.82 1.19 19.70
C TYR A 138 9.82 0.94 20.83
N GLN A 139 9.75 1.78 21.86
CA GLN A 139 10.28 1.52 23.18
C GLN A 139 9.43 0.38 23.76
N GLY A 140 10.05 -0.76 24.05
CA GLY A 140 9.37 -1.91 24.63
C GLY A 140 8.62 -1.53 25.92
N GLY A 141 7.30 -1.39 25.83
CA GLY A 141 6.46 -1.04 26.96
C GLY A 141 5.05 -0.67 26.51
N ALA A 142 4.09 -1.53 26.82
CA ALA A 142 2.68 -1.49 26.42
C ALA A 142 2.39 -1.86 24.96
N MET A 143 1.97 -3.11 24.79
CA MET A 143 1.12 -3.55 23.68
C MET A 143 -0.16 -2.71 23.74
N GLN A 144 -0.28 -1.69 22.90
CA GLN A 144 -1.54 -0.97 22.73
C GLN A 144 -2.57 -2.00 22.26
N ARG A 145 -3.66 -2.17 23.02
CA ARG A 145 -4.72 -3.15 22.75
C ARG A 145 -5.15 -3.06 21.28
N GLY A 146 -4.91 -4.12 20.52
CA GLY A 146 -5.32 -4.22 19.11
C GLY A 146 -4.23 -4.00 18.06
N ARG A 147 -2.99 -3.61 18.40
CA ARG A 147 -1.89 -3.57 17.41
C ARG A 147 -1.22 -4.93 17.27
N THR A 148 -1.26 -5.50 16.07
CA THR A 148 -0.46 -6.66 15.69
C THR A 148 1.03 -6.29 15.74
N PRO A 149 1.93 -7.22 16.09
CA PRO A 149 3.37 -6.99 15.94
C PRO A 149 3.66 -6.56 14.50
N PHE A 150 4.48 -5.51 14.33
CA PHE A 150 4.83 -5.06 12.99
C PHE A 150 5.56 -6.16 12.22
N SER A 151 5.19 -6.37 10.95
CA SER A 151 5.92 -7.24 10.03
C SER A 151 6.33 -6.52 8.76
N LEU A 152 7.56 -6.75 8.30
CA LEU A 152 8.00 -6.30 6.98
C LEU A 152 7.11 -6.90 5.87
N PHE A 153 6.75 -8.17 6.02
CA PHE A 153 5.93 -8.91 5.06
C PHE A 153 4.94 -9.81 5.79
N GLN A 154 3.66 -9.70 5.45
CA GLN A 154 2.61 -10.55 6.03
C GLN A 154 1.95 -11.38 4.94
N ILE A 155 1.81 -12.68 5.22
CA ILE A 155 1.01 -13.60 4.43
C ILE A 155 -0.30 -13.79 5.18
N ALA A 156 -1.39 -13.23 4.66
CA ALA A 156 -2.72 -13.41 5.22
C ALA A 156 -3.25 -14.81 4.80
N PRO A 157 -3.55 -15.71 5.75
CA PRO A 157 -4.38 -16.87 5.46
C PRO A 157 -5.84 -16.42 5.27
N LYS A 158 -6.66 -17.32 4.71
CA LYS A 158 -8.07 -17.18 4.23
C LYS A 158 -9.05 -16.38 5.11
N LEU A 159 -8.69 -16.00 6.34
CA LEU A 159 -9.58 -15.46 7.37
C LEU A 159 -8.84 -14.44 8.24
N TRP A 160 -8.51 -13.25 7.72
CA TRP A 160 -8.25 -12.10 8.59
C TRP A 160 -8.92 -10.85 7.99
N PHE A 161 -10.04 -10.50 8.62
CA PHE A 161 -10.82 -9.26 8.56
C PHE A 161 -11.77 -9.08 7.36
N THR A 162 -13.07 -9.32 7.63
CA THR A 162 -14.19 -8.49 7.17
C THR A 162 -14.20 -7.17 7.93
#